data_AF-A0AA97L4F7-F1
#
_entry.id   AF-A0AA97L4F7-F1
#
_cell.length_a   1.000
_cell.length_b   1.000
_cell.length_c   1.000
_cell.angle_alpha   90.00
_cell.angle_beta   90.00
_cell.angle_gamma   90.00
#
_symmetry.space_group_name_H-M   'P 1'
#
loop_
_entity.id
_entity.type
_entity.pdbx_description
1 polymer ?
#
loop_
_entity_poly.entity_id
_entity_poly.type
_entity_poly.pdbx_seq_one_letter_code
_entity_poly.pdbx_strand_id
1 'polypeptide(L)'
;MAEEDTLLSKDPESSRAHLAETPTVKELEELLSTGRPSCNHVDEVWPNLFLGDLVTAHNRFGLWKMGISHVLNATHGKIFCQGSHSFYGPTTEYYGVPAYDLPDFDLSPYFYPAAEFIHKALSTPGAPQRRR
;
A
#
# COMPACT_ATOMS: atom_id res chain seq x y z
N MET A 1 32.27 -6.08 -57.75
CA MET A 1 33.35 -5.46 -56.96
C MET A 1 32.98 -3.98 -56.77
N ALA A 2 33.18 -3.46 -55.55
CA ALA A 2 32.74 -2.19 -54.95
C ALA A 2 31.24 -2.16 -54.55
N GLU A 3 30.83 -2.22 -53.27
CA GLU A 3 31.00 -1.31 -52.10
C GLU A 3 30.38 0.08 -52.33
N GLU A 4 29.68 0.78 -51.44
CA GLU A 4 28.92 0.59 -50.18
C GLU A 4 28.01 1.86 -50.07
N ASP A 5 27.12 1.91 -49.07
CA ASP A 5 26.53 3.10 -48.41
C ASP A 5 25.30 3.80 -49.00
N THR A 6 24.17 3.71 -48.26
CA THR A 6 23.64 4.83 -47.45
C THR A 6 22.40 4.43 -46.63
N LEU A 7 22.43 4.82 -45.35
CA LEU A 7 21.42 4.63 -44.29
C LEU A 7 20.27 5.66 -44.32
N LEU A 8 19.26 5.39 -43.47
CA LEU A 8 18.17 6.26 -42.97
C LEU A 8 16.98 6.49 -43.94
N SER A 9 15.71 6.46 -43.54
CA SER A 9 15.07 6.41 -42.22
C SER A 9 13.59 6.06 -42.44
N LYS A 10 13.03 5.12 -41.66
CA LYS A 10 11.57 5.08 -41.48
C LYS A 10 11.31 4.80 -40.02
N ASP A 11 11.19 5.88 -39.26
CA ASP A 11 10.86 5.87 -37.84
C ASP A 11 9.58 5.05 -37.61
N PRO A 12 9.56 4.12 -36.65
CA PRO A 12 8.33 3.58 -36.12
C PRO A 12 8.05 4.26 -34.78
N GLU A 13 7.50 5.48 -34.82
CA GLU A 13 6.90 6.06 -33.62
C GLU A 13 5.52 6.63 -33.95
N SER A 14 4.51 5.77 -33.77
CA SER A 14 3.14 6.22 -33.55
C SER A 14 2.48 5.30 -32.54
N SER A 15 2.61 5.73 -31.28
CA SER A 15 1.60 5.58 -30.24
C SER A 15 1.01 4.19 -30.05
N ARG A 16 1.83 3.26 -29.55
CA ARG A 16 1.30 2.16 -28.75
C ARG A 16 1.02 2.69 -27.35
N ALA A 17 -0.04 3.50 -27.23
CA ALA A 17 -0.83 3.42 -26.02
C ALA A 17 -1.38 1.99 -26.01
N HIS A 18 -0.58 1.05 -25.49
CA HIS A 18 -1.11 -0.23 -25.05
C HIS A 18 -2.23 0.15 -24.10
N LEU A 19 -3.47 -0.01 -24.56
CA LEU A 19 -4.60 -0.11 -23.66
C LEU A 19 -4.16 -1.15 -22.65
N ALA A 20 -3.89 -0.73 -21.42
CA ALA A 20 -3.56 -1.65 -20.35
C ALA A 20 -4.83 -2.49 -20.14
N GLU A 21 -4.90 -3.63 -20.82
CA GLU A 21 -5.99 -4.57 -20.64
C GLU A 21 -6.03 -4.92 -19.14
N THR A 22 -7.23 -4.90 -18.58
CA THR A 22 -7.40 -5.23 -17.16
C THR A 22 -7.04 -6.70 -16.99
N PRO A 23 -6.06 -7.04 -16.14
CA PRO A 23 -5.64 -8.42 -15.96
C PRO A 23 -6.80 -9.26 -15.41
N THR A 24 -6.85 -10.52 -15.82
CA THR A 24 -7.78 -11.51 -15.29
C THR A 24 -7.45 -11.86 -13.85
N VAL A 25 -8.42 -12.41 -13.11
CA VAL A 25 -8.20 -12.86 -11.71
C VAL A 25 -7.05 -13.87 -11.61
N LYS A 26 -6.96 -14.80 -12.56
CA LYS A 26 -5.90 -15.81 -12.61
C LYS A 26 -4.51 -15.20 -12.75
N GLU A 27 -4.36 -14.18 -13.60
CA GLU A 27 -3.09 -13.48 -13.79
C GLU A 27 -2.68 -12.71 -12.51
N LEU A 28 -3.65 -12.13 -11.79
CA LEU A 28 -3.40 -11.47 -10.51
C LEU A 28 -2.98 -12.47 -9.42
N GLU A 29 -3.63 -13.64 -9.34
CA GLU A 29 -3.27 -14.70 -8.39
C GLU A 29 -1.84 -15.23 -8.63
N GLU A 30 -1.48 -15.46 -9.90
CA GLU A 30 -0.12 -15.87 -10.28
C GLU A 30 0.89 -14.79 -9.91
N LEU A 31 0.60 -13.52 -10.19
CA LEU A 31 1.46 -12.39 -9.82
C LEU A 31 1.69 -12.32 -8.31
N LEU A 32 0.63 -12.39 -7.50
CA LEU A 32 0.72 -12.36 -6.03
C LEU A 32 1.52 -13.56 -5.49
N SER A 33 1.37 -14.74 -6.10
CA SER A 33 2.07 -15.97 -5.68
C SER A 33 3.56 -15.96 -5.99
N THR A 34 4.00 -15.20 -7.00
CA THR A 34 5.43 -15.05 -7.35
C THR A 34 6.18 -14.05 -6.47
N GLY A 35 5.46 -13.23 -5.69
CA GLY A 35 6.03 -12.27 -4.77
C GLY A 35 6.90 -12.92 -3.71
N ARG A 36 7.97 -12.23 -3.28
CA ARG A 36 8.75 -12.70 -2.13
C ARG A 36 7.93 -12.49 -0.86
N PRO A 37 7.62 -13.53 -0.09
CA PRO A 37 6.96 -13.35 1.19
C PRO A 37 7.91 -12.63 2.15
N SER A 38 7.40 -11.63 2.85
CA SER A 38 8.03 -11.14 4.07
C SER A 38 7.56 -12.00 5.25
N CYS A 39 8.47 -12.31 6.16
CA CYS A 39 8.17 -13.00 7.41
C CYS A 39 8.17 -12.03 8.61
N ASN A 40 8.09 -10.72 8.34
CA ASN A 40 8.10 -9.70 9.37
C ASN A 40 6.66 -9.43 9.82
N HIS A 41 6.49 -9.06 11.10
CA HIS A 41 5.21 -8.56 11.61
C HIS A 41 4.81 -7.20 11.02
N VAL A 42 5.78 -6.48 10.43
CA VAL A 42 5.59 -5.18 9.79
C VAL A 42 6.63 -4.96 8.70
N ASP A 43 6.19 -4.46 7.54
CA ASP A 43 7.02 -4.13 6.40
C ASP A 43 6.69 -2.75 5.86
N GLU A 44 7.72 -1.99 5.47
CA GLU A 44 7.56 -0.74 4.73
C GLU A 44 7.34 -1.04 3.25
N VAL A 45 6.11 -0.83 2.77
CA VAL A 45 5.72 -1.14 1.37
C VAL A 45 5.82 0.07 0.46
N TRP A 46 5.89 1.27 1.05
CA TRP A 46 6.09 2.55 0.38
C TRP A 46 6.72 3.53 1.40
N PRO A 47 7.47 4.57 0.99
CA PRO A 47 8.07 5.51 1.94
C PRO A 47 7.08 6.02 2.99
N ASN A 48 7.37 5.73 4.26
CA ASN A 48 6.53 6.04 5.42
C ASN A 48 5.13 5.37 5.45
N LEU A 49 4.95 4.28 4.71
CA LEU A 49 3.73 3.47 4.69
C LEU A 49 4.06 2.02 5.00
N PHE A 50 3.47 1.53 6.07
CA PHE A 50 3.75 0.22 6.63
C PHE A 50 2.51 -0.67 6.56
N LEU A 51 2.68 -1.93 6.18
CA LEU A 51 1.69 -2.98 6.38
C LEU A 51 2.15 -3.84 7.56
N GLY A 52 1.26 -4.08 8.51
CA GLY A 52 1.56 -4.85 9.69
C GLY A 52 0.39 -5.71 10.14
N ASP A 53 0.72 -6.71 10.94
CA ASP A 53 -0.25 -7.64 11.50
C ASP A 53 -0.79 -7.17 12.86
N LEU A 54 -1.60 -8.04 13.48
CA LEU A 54 -2.17 -7.81 14.80
C LEU A 54 -1.11 -7.65 15.91
N VAL A 55 0.04 -8.31 15.79
CA VAL A 55 1.14 -8.23 16.77
C VAL A 55 1.74 -6.83 16.75
N THR A 56 2.00 -6.30 15.54
CA THR A 56 2.45 -4.92 15.37
C THR A 56 1.43 -3.92 15.88
N ALA A 57 0.15 -4.10 15.52
CA ALA A 57 -0.92 -3.19 15.91
C ALA A 57 -1.09 -3.06 17.44
N HIS A 58 -0.77 -4.10 18.20
CA HIS A 58 -0.81 -4.08 19.67
C HIS A 58 0.48 -3.59 20.34
N ASN A 59 1.60 -3.51 19.61
CA ASN A 59 2.87 -3.05 20.15
C ASN A 59 3.01 -1.52 20.09
N ARG A 60 2.33 -0.82 21.00
CA ARG A 60 2.32 0.66 21.07
C ARG A 60 3.73 1.28 21.18
N PHE A 61 4.62 0.65 21.94
CA PHE A 61 5.98 1.11 22.07
C PHE A 61 6.76 0.97 20.76
N GLY A 62 6.56 -0.14 20.03
CA GLY A 62 7.11 -0.36 18.70
C GLY A 62 6.64 0.69 17.71
N LEU A 63 5.33 0.94 17.64
CA LEU A 63 4.74 1.97 16.77
C LEU A 63 5.31 3.37 17.08
N TRP A 64 5.41 3.73 18.36
CA TRP A 64 6.01 4.99 18.79
C TRP A 64 7.50 5.10 18.38
N LYS A 65 8.28 4.04 18.60
CA LYS A 65 9.70 4.00 18.23
C LYS A 65 9.91 4.10 16.72
N MET A 66 8.98 3.59 15.93
CA MET A 66 8.96 3.73 14.46
C MET A 66 8.50 5.12 13.99
N GLY A 67 7.96 5.94 14.89
CA GLY A 67 7.42 7.26 14.53
C GLY A 67 6.05 7.19 13.85
N ILE A 68 5.28 6.13 14.08
CA ILE A 68 3.94 5.99 13.52
C ILE A 68 3.00 7.01 14.17
N SER A 69 2.42 7.87 13.34
CA SER A 69 1.48 8.92 13.73
C SER A 69 0.03 8.62 13.37
N HIS A 70 -0.20 7.71 12.42
CA HIS A 70 -1.53 7.37 11.92
C HIS A 70 -1.67 5.85 11.85
N VAL A 71 -2.80 5.32 12.31
CA VAL A 71 -3.13 3.89 12.24
C VAL A 71 -4.44 3.72 11.49
N LEU A 72 -4.37 3.01 10.37
CA LEU A 72 -5.55 2.52 9.64
C LEU A 72 -5.75 1.05 9.97
N ASN A 73 -6.86 0.70 10.62
CA ASN A 73 -7.21 -0.69 10.91
C ASN A 73 -8.26 -1.19 9.91
N ALA A 74 -7.85 -2.06 9.00
CA ALA A 74 -8.74 -2.67 8.00
C ALA A 74 -9.71 -3.73 8.56
N THR A 75 -9.60 -4.09 9.84
CA THR A 75 -10.41 -5.12 10.52
C THR A 75 -11.06 -4.58 11.79
N HIS A 76 -11.47 -3.30 11.77
CA HIS A 76 -12.03 -2.63 12.94
C HIS A 76 -13.26 -3.37 13.50
N GLY A 77 -13.33 -3.50 14.82
CA GLY A 77 -14.49 -4.06 15.50
C GLY A 77 -14.61 -5.58 15.41
N LYS A 78 -13.62 -6.30 14.86
CA LYS A 78 -13.55 -7.76 14.96
C LYS A 78 -13.07 -8.19 16.34
N ILE A 79 -13.38 -9.44 16.67
CA ILE A 79 -12.82 -10.11 17.85
C ILE A 79 -11.29 -10.04 17.72
N PHE A 80 -10.61 -9.57 18.78
CA PHE A 80 -9.18 -9.27 18.83
C PHE A 80 -8.69 -8.00 18.11
N CYS A 81 -9.48 -7.37 17.25
CA CYS A 81 -9.14 -6.12 16.55
C CYS A 81 -9.92 -4.91 17.11
N GLN A 82 -10.08 -4.86 18.43
CA GLN A 82 -10.82 -3.81 19.14
C GLN A 82 -10.00 -2.53 19.38
N GLY A 83 -8.78 -2.45 18.85
CA GLY A 83 -7.97 -1.23 18.95
C GLY A 83 -8.77 -0.04 18.43
N SER A 84 -9.09 0.90 19.32
CA SER A 84 -9.79 2.14 19.01
C SER A 84 -8.81 3.31 19.19
N HIS A 85 -9.23 4.52 18.84
CA HIS A 85 -8.40 5.72 19.01
C HIS A 85 -7.81 5.84 20.43
N SER A 86 -8.55 5.45 21.47
CA SER A 86 -8.06 5.51 22.86
C SER A 86 -6.93 4.52 23.17
N PHE A 87 -6.75 3.46 22.38
CA PHE A 87 -5.67 2.49 22.56
C PHE A 87 -4.30 3.10 22.25
N TYR A 88 -4.20 3.85 21.15
CA TYR A 88 -2.94 4.41 20.64
C TYR A 88 -2.52 5.71 21.33
N GLY A 89 -3.46 6.44 21.91
CA GLY A 89 -3.21 7.68 22.64
C GLY A 89 -3.44 8.93 21.80
N PRO A 90 -3.34 10.13 22.40
CA PRO A 90 -3.82 11.38 21.82
C PRO A 90 -2.99 11.90 20.63
N THR A 91 -1.79 11.34 20.43
CA THR A 91 -0.87 11.76 19.36
C THR A 91 -1.01 10.92 18.10
N THR A 92 -1.83 9.85 18.13
CA THR A 92 -1.99 8.93 17.01
C THR A 92 -3.41 9.02 16.47
N GLU A 93 -3.53 9.45 15.22
CA GLU A 93 -4.79 9.48 14.50
C GLU A 93 -5.21 8.06 14.12
N TYR A 94 -6.50 7.77 14.21
CA TYR A 94 -7.02 6.42 14.00
C TYR A 94 -8.16 6.42 12.99
N TYR A 95 -8.08 5.52 12.01
CA TYR A 95 -9.16 5.26 11.06
C TYR A 95 -9.48 3.76 11.03
N GLY A 96 -10.72 3.41 11.37
CA GLY A 96 -11.17 2.02 11.42
C GLY A 96 -12.11 1.68 10.28
N VAL A 97 -11.77 0.67 9.49
CA VAL A 97 -12.63 0.08 8.47
C VAL A 97 -13.17 -1.25 9.00
N PRO A 98 -14.50 -1.43 9.16
CA PRO A 98 -15.07 -2.64 9.75
C PRO A 98 -15.16 -3.82 8.76
N ALA A 99 -14.12 -4.05 7.95
CA ALA A 99 -14.16 -5.04 6.89
C ALA A 99 -14.03 -6.48 7.38
N TYR A 100 -14.64 -7.40 6.64
CA TYR A 100 -14.48 -8.85 6.80
C TYR A 100 -13.61 -9.36 5.65
N ASP A 101 -12.69 -10.28 5.95
CA ASP A 101 -11.90 -10.97 4.93
C ASP A 101 -12.74 -12.07 4.27
N LEU A 102 -13.68 -11.65 3.44
CA LEU A 102 -14.60 -12.49 2.70
C LEU A 102 -14.71 -11.97 1.26
N PRO A 103 -14.79 -12.86 0.25
CA PRO A 103 -14.88 -12.44 -1.14
C PRO A 103 -16.15 -11.64 -1.45
N ASP A 104 -17.22 -11.84 -0.67
CA ASP A 104 -18.51 -11.15 -0.83
C ASP A 104 -18.59 -9.83 -0.03
N PHE A 105 -17.56 -9.50 0.76
CA PHE A 105 -17.54 -8.22 1.47
C PHE A 105 -17.14 -7.08 0.52
N ASP A 106 -18.05 -6.13 0.32
CA ASP A 106 -17.77 -4.97 -0.51
C ASP A 106 -16.83 -3.98 0.19
N LEU A 107 -15.55 -4.05 -0.15
CA LEU A 107 -14.52 -3.14 0.35
C LEU A 107 -14.48 -1.81 -0.43
N SER A 108 -15.13 -1.73 -1.58
CA SER A 108 -15.04 -0.57 -2.49
C SER A 108 -15.45 0.77 -1.88
N PRO A 109 -16.46 0.87 -0.98
CA PRO A 109 -16.85 2.14 -0.37
C PRO A 109 -15.74 2.75 0.49
N TYR A 110 -14.78 1.93 0.95
CA TYR A 110 -13.70 2.36 1.83
C TYR A 110 -12.44 2.78 1.07
N PHE A 111 -12.33 2.52 -0.23
CA PHE A 111 -11.12 2.83 -1.00
C PHE A 111 -10.77 4.31 -0.99
N TYR A 112 -11.72 5.18 -1.33
CA TYR A 112 -11.46 6.62 -1.38
C TYR A 112 -11.24 7.22 0.03
N PRO A 113 -12.11 6.97 1.02
CA PRO A 113 -11.88 7.48 2.38
C PRO A 113 -10.57 7.00 3.01
N ALA A 114 -10.20 5.73 2.83
CA ALA A 114 -8.93 5.18 3.32
C ALA A 114 -7.74 5.83 2.60
N ALA A 115 -7.81 5.98 1.28
CA ALA A 115 -6.77 6.62 0.49
C ALA A 115 -6.56 8.09 0.90
N GLU A 116 -7.64 8.84 1.14
CA GLU A 116 -7.54 10.22 1.64
C GLU A 116 -6.88 10.28 3.02
N PHE A 117 -7.22 9.36 3.93
CA PHE A 117 -6.58 9.26 5.24
C PHE A 117 -5.07 9.03 5.13
N ILE A 118 -4.67 8.07 4.29
CA ILE A 118 -3.25 7.77 4.02
C ILE A 118 -2.57 8.98 3.38
N HIS A 119 -3.19 9.59 2.37
CA HIS A 119 -2.62 10.73 1.65
C HIS A 119 -2.38 11.94 2.57
N LYS A 120 -3.35 12.24 3.44
CA LYS A 120 -3.23 13.30 4.44
C LYS A 120 -2.09 13.03 5.43
N ALA A 121 -1.97 11.78 5.90
CA ALA A 121 -0.90 11.37 6.81
C ALA A 121 0.49 11.57 6.18
N LEU A 122 0.66 11.16 4.92
CA LEU A 122 1.92 11.28 4.17
C LEU A 122 2.26 12.71 3.76
N SER A 123 1.25 13.57 3.57
CA SER A 123 1.43 14.97 3.19
C SER A 123 1.73 15.89 4.38
N THR A 124 1.57 15.40 5.62
CA THR A 124 1.82 16.18 6.83
C THR A 124 3.33 16.32 7.07
N PRO A 125 3.90 17.54 7.11
CA PRO A 125 5.32 17.74 7.40
C PRO A 125 5.60 17.30 8.84
N GLY A 126 6.25 16.14 9.01
CA GLY A 126 6.45 15.52 10.33
C GLY A 126 6.52 13.99 10.29
N ALA A 127 6.06 13.35 9.21
CA ALA A 127 6.47 11.98 8.91
C ALA A 127 8.00 11.94 8.77
N PRO A 128 8.72 10.94 9.34
CA PRO A 128 10.17 10.94 9.33
C PRO A 128 10.67 10.89 7.88
N GLN A 129 11.08 12.02 7.32
CA GLN A 129 12.04 12.00 6.21
C GLN A 129 13.34 11.48 6.81
N ARG A 130 13.54 10.15 6.81
CA ARG A 130 14.87 9.59 6.97
C ARG A 130 15.69 10.09 5.80
N ARG A 131 16.45 11.16 6.04
CA ARG A 131 17.58 11.52 5.17
C ARG A 131 18.47 10.28 5.10
N ARG A 132 18.70 9.88 3.86
CA ARG A 132 19.46 8.69 3.44
C ARG A 132 20.78 8.54 4.19
#